data_AF-A0A8S3E361-F1
#
_entry.id   AF-A0A8S3E361-F1
#
_cell.length_a   1.000
_cell.length_b   1.000
_cell.length_c   1.000
_cell.angle_alpha   90.00
_cell.angle_beta   90.00
_cell.angle_gamma   90.00
#
_symmetry.space_group_name_H-M   'P 1'
#
loop_
_entity.id
_entity.type
_entity.pdbx_description
1 polymer ?
#
loop_
_entity_poly.entity_id
_entity_poly.type
_entity_poly.pdbx_seq_one_letter_code
_entity_poly.pdbx_strand_id
1 'polypeptide(L)' 'SRDSYNSSYNFPRNCYLTAEANVNGVSGIVLLDIDSGVTIISSKHWKIIGTSDFIGAYNGPDIQGPDGSSIGAEG' A
#
# COMPACT_ATOMS: atom_id res chain seq x y z
N SER A 1 -4.56 -22.54 -45.54
CA SER A 1 -4.47 -22.78 -44.10
C SER A 1 -4.72 -21.46 -43.39
N ARG A 2 -5.95 -21.24 -42.94
CA ARG A 2 -6.36 -20.10 -42.11
C ARG A 2 -6.14 -20.54 -40.68
N ASP A 3 -5.39 -19.76 -39.90
CA ASP A 3 -5.58 -19.59 -38.45
C ASP A 3 -4.84 -18.32 -38.03
N SER A 4 -5.52 -17.19 -38.26
CA SER A 4 -5.22 -15.91 -37.62
C SER A 4 -5.64 -16.00 -36.15
N TYR A 5 -4.68 -16.27 -35.26
CA TYR A 5 -4.86 -16.16 -33.82
C TYR A 5 -5.05 -14.68 -33.45
N ASN A 6 -6.30 -14.22 -33.47
CA ASN A 6 -6.71 -12.98 -32.84
C ASN A 6 -6.79 -13.23 -31.32
N SER A 7 -5.65 -13.18 -30.64
CA SER A 7 -5.59 -13.34 -29.20
C SER A 7 -5.88 -11.99 -28.53
N SER A 8 -7.16 -11.59 -28.56
CA SER A 8 -7.70 -10.54 -27.72
C SER A 8 -7.75 -11.03 -26.26
N TYR A 9 -6.60 -11.36 -25.66
CA TYR A 9 -6.50 -11.61 -24.22
C TYR A 9 -6.61 -10.27 -23.50
N ASN A 10 -7.85 -9.88 -23.22
CA ASN A 10 -8.16 -8.93 -22.15
C ASN A 10 -7.85 -9.61 -20.81
N PHE A 11 -6.58 -9.72 -20.45
CA PHE A 11 -6.23 -9.88 -19.04
C PHE A 11 -6.77 -8.64 -18.31
N PRO A 12 -7.49 -8.78 -17.18
CA PRO A 12 -7.74 -7.63 -16.32
C PRO A 12 -6.36 -7.08 -15.93
N ARG A 13 -6.04 -5.88 -16.42
CA ARG A 13 -4.73 -5.26 -16.29
C ARG A 13 -4.54 -4.76 -14.86
N ASN A 14 -4.35 -5.69 -13.93
CA ASN A 14 -4.03 -5.51 -12.51
C ASN A 14 -5.23 -5.77 -11.58
N CYS A 15 -5.44 -7.04 -11.23
CA CYS A 15 -6.21 -7.39 -10.05
C CYS A 15 -5.32 -7.18 -8.83
N TYR A 16 -5.69 -6.24 -7.95
CA TYR A 16 -5.04 -6.07 -6.66
C TYR A 16 -5.84 -6.77 -5.58
N LEU A 17 -5.14 -7.40 -4.64
CA LEU A 17 -5.78 -7.90 -3.44
C LEU A 17 -6.02 -6.73 -2.49
N THR A 18 -7.27 -6.57 -2.07
CA THR A 18 -7.69 -5.49 -1.17
C THR A 18 -8.51 -6.05 -0.01
N ALA A 19 -8.55 -5.31 1.09
CA ALA A 19 -9.37 -5.62 2.26
C ALA A 19 -10.00 -4.35 2.84
N GLU A 20 -11.11 -4.50 3.55
CA GLU A 20 -11.64 -3.44 4.39
C GLU A 20 -10.84 -3.40 5.71
N ALA A 21 -10.47 -2.20 6.14
CA ALA A 21 -9.82 -1.96 7.42
C ALA A 21 -10.50 -0.78 8.13
N ASN A 22 -10.62 -0.88 9.46
CA ASN A 22 -11.04 0.23 10.30
C ASN A 22 -9.83 0.76 11.08
N VAL A 23 -9.48 2.02 10.86
CA VAL A 23 -8.37 2.71 11.54
C VAL A 23 -8.94 3.89 12.29
N ASN A 24 -8.80 3.90 13.62
CA ASN A 24 -9.33 4.95 14.50
C ASN A 24 -10.82 5.27 14.27
N GLY A 25 -11.65 4.24 14.04
CA GLY A 25 -13.08 4.41 13.78
C GLY A 25 -13.41 4.79 12.33
N VAL A 26 -12.42 5.01 11.47
CA VAL A 26 -12.60 5.31 10.04
C VAL A 26 -12.39 4.04 9.22
N SER A 27 -13.45 3.56 8.56
CA SER A 27 -13.36 2.46 7.61
C SER A 27 -12.82 2.90 6.25
N GLY A 28 -12.01 2.04 5.63
CA GLY A 28 -11.45 2.27 4.30
C GLY A 28 -10.96 0.98 3.63
N ILE A 29 -10.57 1.10 2.37
CA ILE A 29 -9.99 -0.01 1.61
C ILE A 29 -8.47 0.12 1.63
N VAL A 30 -7.80 -0.98 1.98
CA VAL A 30 -6.33 -1.09 1.94
C VAL A 30 -5.90 -2.04 0.82
N LEU A 31 -4.71 -1.78 0.29
CA LEU A 31 -4.02 -2.69 -0.63
C LEU A 31 -3.21 -3.69 0.20
N LEU A 32 -3.33 -4.98 -0.09
CA LEU A 32 -2.51 -6.01 0.51
C LEU A 32 -1.24 -6.19 -0.33
N ASP A 33 -0.13 -5.66 0.19
CA ASP A 33 1.21 -5.82 -0.35
C ASP A 33 2.03 -6.69 0.60
N ILE A 34 2.38 -7.89 0.14
CA ILE A 34 3.06 -8.91 0.96
C ILE A 34 4.56 -8.59 1.15
N ASP A 35 5.13 -7.71 0.33
CA ASP A 35 6.56 -7.43 0.32
C ASP A 35 6.92 -6.14 1.08
N SER A 36 5.93 -5.31 1.44
CA SER A 36 6.21 -3.98 2.01
C SER A 36 6.80 -3.99 3.42
N GLY A 37 6.55 -5.02 4.24
CA GLY A 37 7.00 -5.09 5.65
C GLY A 37 6.43 -4.05 6.62
N VAL A 38 5.80 -3.00 6.11
CA VAL A 38 5.20 -1.89 6.85
C VAL A 38 3.81 -1.57 6.30
N THR A 39 3.00 -0.87 7.09
CA THR A 39 1.74 -0.31 6.61
C THR A 39 1.95 1.14 6.21
N ILE A 40 1.70 1.47 4.95
CA ILE A 40 1.82 2.83 4.42
C ILE A 40 0.43 3.45 4.36
N ILE A 41 0.26 4.61 5.01
CA ILE A 41 -0.98 5.40 4.94
C ILE A 41 -0.65 6.73 4.24
N SER A 42 -1.39 7.03 3.17
CA SER A 42 -1.20 8.30 2.46
C SER A 42 -1.51 9.49 3.37
N SER A 43 -0.80 10.60 3.20
CA SER A 43 -1.04 11.83 3.97
C SER A 43 -2.47 12.37 3.83
N LYS A 44 -3.17 12.05 2.73
CA LYS A 44 -4.59 12.38 2.55
C LYS A 44 -5.49 11.53 3.45
N HIS A 45 -5.23 10.23 3.55
CA HIS A 45 -6.00 9.33 4.40
C HIS A 45 -5.71 9.59 5.89
N TRP A 46 -4.46 9.90 6.24
CA TRP A 46 -4.09 10.24 7.61
C TRP A 46 -4.89 11.42 8.17
N LYS A 47 -5.08 12.48 7.37
CA LYS A 47 -5.91 13.65 7.73
C LYS A 47 -7.38 13.29 8.01
N ILE A 48 -7.90 12.26 7.35
CA ILE A 48 -9.30 11.83 7.49
C ILE A 48 -9.49 10.94 8.72
N ILE A 49 -8.47 10.15 9.07
CA ILE A 49 -8.44 9.26 10.26
C ILE A 49 -8.49 10.06 11.58
N GLY A 50 -8.51 11.40 11.50
CA GLY A 50 -8.81 12.29 12.62
C GLY A 50 -7.66 12.43 13.61
N THR A 51 -6.44 12.05 13.20
CA THR A 51 -5.24 12.30 13.98
C THR A 51 -4.71 13.69 13.64
N SER A 52 -4.54 14.52 14.66
CA SER A 52 -3.88 15.83 14.56
C SER A 52 -2.35 15.69 14.55
N ASP A 53 -1.83 14.48 14.39
CA ASP A 53 -0.40 14.22 14.48
C ASP A 53 0.31 14.87 13.30
N PHE A 54 1.41 15.56 13.62
CA PHE A 54 2.32 16.12 12.64
C PHE A 54 2.76 15.01 11.68
N ILE A 55 2.47 15.15 10.39
CA ILE A 55 3.01 14.28 9.33
C ILE A 55 4.47 14.70 9.13
N GLY A 56 5.34 14.25 10.03
CA GLY A 56 6.79 14.40 9.93
C GLY A 56 7.41 13.21 9.22
N ALA A 57 8.64 13.40 8.75
CA ALA A 57 9.49 12.26 8.41
C ALA A 57 9.55 11.32 9.62
N TYR A 58 9.58 10.01 9.35
CA TYR A 58 9.82 9.03 10.38
C TYR A 58 11.16 9.36 11.06
N ASN A 59 11.18 9.59 12.37
CA ASN A 59 12.41 9.87 13.16
C ASN A 59 12.68 8.75 14.19
N GLY A 60 12.07 7.58 13.99
CA GLY A 60 12.21 6.43 14.88
C GLY A 60 13.40 5.53 14.49
N PRO A 61 13.63 4.44 15.25
CA PRO A 61 14.67 3.45 14.91
C PRO A 61 14.35 2.77 13.58
N ASP A 62 15.38 2.34 12.84
CA ASP A 62 15.18 1.67 11.55
C ASP A 62 14.13 0.55 11.63
N ILE A 63 13.07 0.67 10.84
CA ILE A 63 12.07 -0.38 10.70
C ILE A 63 12.57 -1.33 9.62
N GLN A 64 12.85 -2.58 9.98
CA GLN A 64 13.25 -3.60 9.01
C GLN A 64 12.03 -4.32 8.44
N GLY A 65 11.95 -4.34 7.11
CA GLY A 65 11.06 -5.21 6.37
C GLY A 65 11.53 -6.67 6.40
N PRO A 66 10.63 -7.63 6.16
CA PRO A 66 10.94 -9.07 6.13
C PRO A 66 11.85 -9.48 4.97
N ASP A 67 12.00 -8.62 3.96
CA ASP A 67 12.92 -8.75 2.82
C ASP A 67 14.32 -8.16 3.11
N GLY A 68 14.53 -7.60 4.31
CA GLY A 68 15.77 -6.92 4.67
C GLY A 68 15.84 -5.46 4.22
N SER A 69 14.77 -4.91 3.64
CA SER A 69 14.64 -3.46 3.43
C SER A 69 14.58 -2.72 4.77
N SER A 70 14.96 -1.44 4.80
CA SER A 70 14.80 -0.60 5.98
C SER A 70 14.22 0.76 5.65
N ILE A 71 13.35 1.24 6.54
CA ILE A 71 12.95 2.64 6.60
C ILE A 71 13.63 3.23 7.82
N GLY A 72 14.66 4.04 7.58
CA GLY A 72 15.37 4.78 8.62
C GLY A 72 14.86 6.20 8.78
N ALA A 73 15.38 6.89 9.79
CA ALA A 73 15.10 8.31 9.95
C ALA A 73 15.72 9.12 8.79
N GLU A 74 14.92 9.93 8.09
CA GLU A 74 15.47 10.87 7.10
C GLU A 74 16.17 12.02 7.84
N GLY A 75 17.50 12.06 7.70
CA GLY A 75 18.36 13.19 8.06
C GLY A 75 18.92 13.86 6.81
#